data_AF-A2FB56-F1
#
_entry.id   AF-A2FB56-F1
#
_cell.length_a   1.000
_cell.length_b   1.000
_cell.length_c   1.000
_cell.angle_alpha   90.00
_cell.angle_beta   90.00
_cell.angle_gamma   90.00
#
_symmetry.space_group_name_H-M   'P 1'
#
loop_
_entity.id
_entity.type
_entity.pdbx_description
1 polymer ?
#
loop_
_entity_poly.entity_id
_entity_poly.type
_entity_poly.pdbx_seq_one_letter_code
_entity_poly.pdbx_strand_id
1 'polypeptide(L)' 'MNIFNAIENEKIEVVKVLLSREDLDLSVVDSEGHTAKDVALQTKNEDIINLLLNK' A
#
# COMPACT_ATOMS: atom_id res chain seq x y z
N MET A 1 5.88 10.17 -4.57
CA MET A 1 4.67 9.57 -3.98
C MET A 1 5.11 8.33 -3.22
N ASN A 2 4.75 8.20 -1.93
CA ASN A 2 5.02 7.01 -1.12
C ASN A 2 3.88 5.99 -1.30
N ILE A 3 4.05 4.78 -0.76
CA ILE A 3 3.05 3.71 -0.88
C ILE A 3 1.73 4.07 -0.19
N PHE A 4 1.79 4.75 0.96
CA PHE A 4 0.62 5.19 1.72
C PHE A 4 -0.28 6.13 0.90
N ASN A 5 0.28 7.21 0.33
CA ASN A 5 -0.49 8.13 -0.50
C ASN A 5 -1.09 7.42 -1.72
N ALA A 6 -0.40 6.43 -2.30
CA ALA A 6 -0.92 5.66 -3.43
C ALA A 6 -2.13 4.78 -3.03
N ILE A 7 -2.07 4.19 -1.83
CA ILE A 7 -3.17 3.39 -1.25
C ILE A 7 -4.37 4.29 -0.92
N GLU A 8 -4.17 5.37 -0.17
CA GLU A 8 -5.24 6.28 0.28
C GLU A 8 -5.99 6.93 -0.90
N ASN A 9 -5.28 7.22 -1.99
CA ASN A 9 -5.87 7.79 -3.20
C ASN A 9 -6.35 6.72 -4.20
N GLU A 10 -6.39 5.45 -3.76
CA GLU A 10 -6.82 4.28 -4.53
C GLU A 10 -6.16 4.15 -5.91
N LYS A 11 -4.88 4.52 -6.01
CA LYS A 11 -4.11 4.50 -7.26
C LYS A 11 -3.55 3.11 -7.52
N ILE A 12 -4.42 2.15 -7.85
CA ILE A 12 -4.11 0.72 -8.05
C ILE A 12 -2.85 0.50 -8.91
N GLU A 13 -2.75 1.15 -10.08
CA GLU A 13 -1.59 0.96 -10.96
C GLU A 13 -0.29 1.50 -10.35
N VAL A 14 -0.36 2.57 -9.56
CA VAL A 14 0.82 3.07 -8.84
C VAL A 14 1.20 2.12 -7.71
N VAL A 15 0.21 1.57 -6.99
CA VAL A 15 0.45 0.53 -5.97
C VAL A 15 1.17 -0.66 -6.59
N LYS A 16 0.73 -1.16 -7.76
CA LYS A 16 1.41 -2.25 -8.49
C LYS A 16 2.86 -1.90 -8.87
N VAL A 17 3.09 -0.71 -9.42
CA VAL A 17 4.44 -0.24 -9.80
C VAL A 17 5.35 -0.11 -8.60
N LEU A 18 4.83 0.34 -7.45
CA LEU A 18 5.62 0.41 -6.23
C LEU A 18 5.92 -0.99 -5.69
N LEU A 19 4.92 -1.88 -5.61
CA LEU A 19 5.10 -3.25 -5.14
C LEU A 19 5.97 -4.11 -6.06
N SER A 20 6.20 -3.74 -7.32
CA SER A 20 7.13 -4.48 -8.19
C SER A 20 8.59 -4.21 -7.86
N ARG A 21 8.90 -3.19 -7.07
CA ARG A 21 10.27 -2.84 -6.67
C ARG A 21 10.79 -3.79 -5.58
N GLU A 22 12.00 -4.29 -5.77
CA GLU A 22 12.67 -5.16 -4.78
C GLU A 22 13.22 -4.37 -3.58
N ASP A 23 13.48 -3.08 -3.76
CA ASP A 23 14.01 -2.18 -2.72
C ASP A 23 12.92 -1.53 -1.87
N LEU A 24 11.64 -1.90 -2.08
CA LEU A 24 10.54 -1.35 -1.30
C LEU A 24 10.50 -1.96 0.10
N ASP A 25 10.75 -1.13 1.11
CA ASP A 25 10.56 -1.50 2.50
C ASP A 25 9.07 -1.34 2.89
N LEU A 26 8.40 -2.47 3.15
CA LEU A 26 7.01 -2.52 3.62
C LEU A 26 6.89 -2.54 5.15
N SER A 27 8.00 -2.55 5.88
CA SER A 27 8.01 -2.50 7.35
C SER A 27 7.79 -1.09 7.91
N VAL A 28 7.91 -0.07 7.05
CA VAL A 28 7.65 1.33 7.40
C VAL A 28 6.18 1.53 7.78
N VAL A 29 5.95 2.49 8.66
CA VAL A 29 4.61 2.94 9.09
C VAL A 29 4.37 4.39 8.67
N ASP A 30 3.11 4.77 8.54
CA ASP A 30 2.70 6.16 8.31
C ASP A 30 2.89 7.03 9.58
N SER A 31 2.41 8.28 9.54
CA SER A 31 2.51 9.19 10.69
C SER A 31 1.68 8.76 11.90
N GLU A 32 0.68 7.91 11.71
CA GLU A 32 -0.21 7.39 12.75
C GLU A 32 0.26 6.03 13.28
N GLY A 33 1.35 5.48 12.73
CA GLY A 33 1.88 4.17 13.12
C GLY A 33 1.21 2.99 12.39
N HIS A 34 0.45 3.24 11.33
CA HIS A 34 -0.18 2.20 10.51
C HIS A 34 0.77 1.64 9.45
N THR A 35 0.74 0.34 9.27
CA THR A 35 1.42 -0.32 8.14
C THR A 35 0.66 -0.08 6.84
N ALA A 36 1.29 -0.36 5.69
CA ALA A 36 0.62 -0.31 4.39
C ALA A 36 -0.64 -1.21 4.35
N LYS A 37 -0.64 -2.33 5.08
CA LYS A 37 -1.80 -3.23 5.19
C LYS A 37 -2.94 -2.59 5.99
N ASP A 38 -2.63 -1.93 7.09
CA ASP A 38 -3.63 -1.24 7.92
C ASP A 38 -4.32 -0.13 7.11
N VAL A 39 -3.54 0.69 6.39
CA VAL A 39 -4.09 1.75 5.53
C VAL A 39 -4.94 1.16 4.39
N ALA A 40 -4.52 0.04 3.78
CA ALA A 40 -5.30 -0.61 2.73
C ALA A 40 -6.66 -1.12 3.23
N LEU A 41 -6.74 -1.65 4.45
CA LEU A 41 -8.02 -2.07 5.06
C LEU A 41 -8.99 -0.90 5.25
N GLN A 42 -8.48 0.32 5.49
CA GLN A 42 -9.32 1.51 5.64
C GLN A 42 -10.00 1.92 4.33
N THR A 43 -9.37 1.65 3.18
CA THR A 43 -9.95 1.96 1.86
C THR A 43 -11.13 1.05 1.50
N LYS A 44 -11.21 -0.15 2.10
CA LYS A 44 -12.15 -1.23 1.72
C LYS A 44 -12.04 -1.68 0.26
N ASN A 45 -10.97 -1.31 -0.43
CA ASN A 45 -10.71 -1.70 -1.80
C ASN A 45 -10.03 -3.08 -1.83
N GLU A 46 -10.80 -4.11 -2.20
CA GLU A 46 -10.34 -5.51 -2.20
C GLU A 46 -9.13 -5.73 -3.13
N ASP A 47 -9.03 -5.00 -4.24
CA ASP A 47 -7.89 -5.13 -5.15
C ASP A 47 -6.59 -4.69 -4.47
N ILE A 48 -6.62 -3.57 -3.76
CA ILE A 48 -5.45 -3.05 -3.04
C ILE A 48 -5.07 -3.96 -1.87
N ILE A 49 -6.06 -4.46 -1.13
CA ILE A 49 -5.86 -5.42 -0.05
C ILE A 49 -5.19 -6.69 -0.61
N ASN A 50 -5.72 -7.24 -1.69
CA ASN A 50 -5.18 -8.43 -2.33
C ASN A 50 -3.76 -8.20 -2.89
N LEU A 51 -3.46 -7.04 -3.45
CA LEU A 51 -2.11 -6.70 -3.92
C LEU A 51 -1.08 -6.74 -2.79
N LEU A 52 -1.42 -6.20 -1.61
CA LEU A 52 -0.54 -6.18 -0.44
C LEU A 52 -0.47 -7.51 0.32
N LEU A 53 -1.50 -8.36 0.21
CA LEU A 53 -1.49 -9.70 0.78
C LEU A 53 -0.65 -10.69 -0.04
N ASN A 54 -0.55 -10.47 -1.36
CA ASN A 54 0.21 -11.31 -2.29
C ASN A 54 1.65 -10.84 -2.52
N LYS A 55 2.13 -9.86 -1.76
CA LYS A 55 3.52 -9.38 -1.77
C LYS A 55 4.24 -9.82 -0.51
#